data_AF-A0A0Q6C2E7-F1
#
_entry.id   AF-A0A0Q6C2E7-F1
#
_cell.length_a   1.000
_cell.length_b   1.000
_cell.length_c   1.000
_cell.angle_alpha   90.00
_cell.angle_beta   90.00
_cell.angle_gamma   90.00
#
_symmetry.space_group_name_H-M   'P 1'
#
loop_
_entity.id
_entity.type
_entity.pdbx_description
1 polymer ?
#
loop_
_entity_poly.entity_id
_entity_poly.type
_entity_poly.pdbx_seq_one_letter_code
_entity_poly.pdbx_strand_id
1 'polypeptide(L)'
;MRRKTVLIACGTAVATSTVVAVAIEEAMAERGIPVDVRQCKATEVRGLAADADLIVATTPVPDDLGRPTFKGLPFLTGIGRDKLLDDIEAALRA
;
A
#
# COMPACT_ATOMS: atom_id res chain seq x y z
N MET A 1 11.71 -11.52 -12.39
CA MET A 1 10.46 -10.90 -11.92
C MET A 1 10.82 -9.93 -10.82
N ARG A 2 10.58 -8.62 -11.00
CA ARG A 2 10.85 -7.64 -9.94
C ARG A 2 9.75 -7.80 -8.89
N ARG A 3 10.14 -8.10 -7.65
CA ARG A 3 9.24 -7.98 -6.50
C ARG A 3 8.85 -6.52 -6.39
N LYS A 4 7.56 -6.25 -6.27
CA LYS A 4 7.04 -4.88 -6.22
C LYS A 4 6.83 -4.50 -4.77
N THR A 5 7.41 -3.39 -4.37
CA THR A 5 7.37 -2.97 -2.96
C THR A 5 6.21 -2.02 -2.74
N VAL A 6 5.25 -2.42 -1.89
CA VAL A 6 4.09 -1.64 -1.49
C VAL A 6 4.32 -1.09 -0.09
N LEU A 7 4.39 0.23 0.06
CA LEU A 7 4.64 0.89 1.33
C LEU A 7 3.35 1.34 1.98
N ILE A 8 2.98 0.79 3.14
CA ILE A 8 1.81 1.19 3.90
C ILE A 8 2.22 2.23 4.95
N ALA A 9 1.77 3.47 4.78
CA ALA A 9 1.92 4.53 5.78
C ALA A 9 0.70 4.59 6.70
N CYS A 10 0.89 4.27 7.98
CA CYS A 10 -0.14 4.36 9.01
C CYS A 10 0.31 5.33 10.12
N GLY A 11 -0.54 6.26 10.51
CA GLY A 11 -0.20 7.32 11.48
C GLY A 11 -0.20 6.87 12.94
N THR A 12 -1.09 5.94 13.31
CA THR A 12 -1.36 5.61 14.73
C THR A 12 -1.61 4.13 15.02
N ALA A 13 -1.72 3.26 14.01
CA ALA A 13 -2.13 1.87 14.23
C ALA A 13 -1.28 0.89 13.41
N VAL A 14 -0.38 0.19 14.11
CA VAL A 14 0.39 -0.95 13.58
C VAL A 14 -0.50 -2.19 13.39
N ALA A 15 -1.59 -2.30 14.16
CA ALA A 15 -2.49 -3.44 14.10
C ALA A 15 -3.31 -3.49 12.80
N THR A 16 -3.79 -2.34 12.32
CA THR A 16 -4.59 -2.28 11.09
C THR A 16 -3.72 -2.45 9.84
N SER A 17 -2.46 -2.03 9.85
CA SER A 17 -1.56 -2.18 8.71
C SER A 17 -1.18 -3.64 8.41
N THR A 18 -1.11 -4.52 9.41
CA THR A 18 -0.89 -5.96 9.19
C THR A 18 -2.07 -6.61 8.47
N VAL A 19 -3.32 -6.25 8.84
CA VAL A 19 -4.52 -6.79 8.18
C VAL A 19 -4.63 -6.34 6.72
N VAL A 20 -4.13 -5.15 6.42
CA VAL A 20 -4.02 -4.65 5.05
C VAL A 20 -2.93 -5.38 4.28
N ALA A 21 -1.75 -5.53 4.89
CA ALA A 21 -0.62 -6.21 4.28
C ALA A 21 -0.96 -7.65 3.90
N VAL A 22 -1.52 -8.42 4.84
CA VAL A 22 -1.91 -9.81 4.60
C VAL A 22 -2.90 -9.92 3.45
N ALA A 23 -3.92 -9.04 3.35
CA ALA A 23 -4.87 -9.15 2.24
C ALA A 23 -4.30 -8.71 0.89
N ILE A 24 -3.38 -7.74 0.86
CA ILE A 24 -2.66 -7.39 -0.37
C ILE A 24 -1.80 -8.58 -0.80
N GLU A 25 -1.07 -9.20 0.14
CA GLU A 25 -0.26 -10.38 -0.13
C GLU A 25 -1.11 -11.57 -0.57
N GLU A 26 -2.22 -11.87 0.09
CA GLU A 26 -3.14 -12.96 -0.28
C GLU A 26 -3.76 -12.73 -1.66
N ALA A 27 -4.30 -11.54 -1.93
CA ALA A 27 -4.89 -11.23 -3.23
C ALA A 27 -3.86 -11.33 -4.37
N MET A 28 -2.63 -10.90 -4.11
CA MET A 28 -1.53 -10.97 -5.10
C MET A 28 -0.99 -12.39 -5.25
N ALA A 29 -0.88 -13.14 -4.16
CA ALA A 29 -0.44 -14.53 -4.16
C ALA A 29 -1.43 -15.43 -4.91
N GLU A 30 -2.73 -15.22 -4.71
CA GLU A 30 -3.79 -15.92 -5.46
C GLU A 30 -3.69 -15.67 -6.97
N ARG A 31 -3.17 -14.51 -7.36
CA ARG A 31 -2.94 -14.13 -8.77
C ARG A 31 -1.51 -14.40 -9.27
N GLY A 32 -0.63 -14.94 -8.42
CA GLY A 32 0.74 -15.33 -8.77
C GLY A 32 1.74 -14.15 -8.88
N ILE A 33 1.44 -12.99 -8.29
CA ILE A 33 2.30 -11.80 -8.32
C ILE A 33 3.07 -11.70 -6.99
N PRO A 34 4.42 -11.75 -6.99
CA PRO A 34 5.19 -11.56 -5.78
C PRO A 34 5.27 -10.07 -5.44
N VAL A 35 4.47 -9.65 -4.46
CA VAL A 35 4.52 -8.32 -3.84
C VAL A 35 5.23 -8.37 -2.50
N ASP A 36 5.90 -7.29 -2.13
CA ASP A 36 6.53 -7.10 -0.82
C ASP A 36 5.83 -5.94 -0.13
N VAL A 37 5.14 -6.20 0.98
CA VAL A 37 4.39 -5.17 1.68
C VAL A 37 5.19 -4.69 2.89
N ARG A 38 5.47 -3.38 2.93
CA ARG A 38 6.34 -2.77 3.93
C ARG A 38 5.58 -1.70 4.70
N GLN A 39 5.59 -1.78 6.02
CA GLN A 39 4.86 -0.84 6.88
C GLN A 39 5.79 0.30 7.31
N CYS A 40 5.31 1.53 7.28
CA CYS A 40 6.05 2.70 7.74
C CYS A 40 5.16 3.70 8.49
N LYS A 41 5.79 4.62 9.22
CA LYS A 41 5.08 5.77 9.81
C LYS A 41 4.80 6.82 8.76
N ALA A 42 3.74 7.60 8.95
CA ALA A 42 3.42 8.75 8.10
C ALA A 42 4.57 9.80 8.03
N THR A 43 5.42 9.87 9.05
CA THR A 43 6.61 10.73 9.07
C THR A 43 7.76 10.18 8.23
N GLU A 44 7.88 8.86 8.11
CA GLU A 44 8.99 8.19 7.41
C GLU A 44 8.62 7.85 5.96
N VAL A 45 7.34 7.98 5.59
CA VAL A 45 6.85 7.71 4.23
C VAL A 45 7.61 8.51 3.18
N ARG A 46 8.02 9.75 3.45
CA ARG A 46 8.77 10.56 2.47
C ARG A 46 10.15 9.99 2.15
N GLY A 47 10.83 9.43 3.15
CA GLY A 47 12.14 8.82 2.95
C GLY A 47 12.05 7.44 2.29
N LEU A 48 11.08 6.64 2.73
CA LEU A 48 10.86 5.28 2.24
C LEU A 48 10.08 5.22 0.93
N ALA A 49 9.37 6.30 0.58
CA ALA A 49 8.72 6.45 -0.71
C ALA A 49 9.73 6.24 -1.82
N ALA A 50 10.95 6.74 -1.68
CA ALA A 50 12.04 6.59 -2.63
C ALA A 50 12.56 5.14 -2.81
N ASP A 51 12.11 4.18 -2.02
CA ASP A 51 12.45 2.76 -2.16
C ASP A 51 11.24 1.87 -2.51
N ALA A 52 10.03 2.41 -2.51
CA ALA A 52 8.79 1.67 -2.80
C ALA A 52 8.22 1.95 -4.19
N ASP A 53 7.75 0.94 -4.92
CA ASP A 53 7.07 1.14 -6.21
C ASP A 53 5.69 1.81 -6.05
N LEU A 54 5.03 1.57 -4.91
CA LEU A 54 3.67 2.00 -4.63
C LEU A 54 3.53 2.37 -3.16
N ILE A 55 2.75 3.41 -2.86
CA ILE A 55 2.54 3.89 -1.50
C ILE A 55 1.04 3.83 -1.18
N VAL A 56 0.67 3.32 -0.02
CA VAL A 56 -0.70 3.30 0.50
C VAL A 56 -0.71 4.05 1.83
N ALA A 57 -1.30 5.23 1.88
CA ALA A 57 -1.34 6.05 3.08
C ALA A 57 -2.75 6.15 3.66
N THR A 58 -2.95 5.69 4.89
CA THR A 58 -4.24 5.79 5.60
C THR A 58 -4.46 7.16 6.23
N THR A 59 -3.43 8.00 6.25
CA THR A 59 -3.47 9.40 6.69
C THR A 59 -3.25 10.34 5.51
N PRO A 60 -3.74 11.59 5.58
CA PRO A 60 -3.40 12.61 4.59
C PRO A 60 -1.89 12.82 4.58
N VAL A 61 -1.24 12.30 3.56
CA VAL A 61 0.17 12.54 3.25
C VAL A 61 0.23 13.40 1.99
N PRO A 62 1.24 14.27 1.88
CA PRO A 62 1.42 15.08 0.67
C PRO A 62 1.71 14.17 -0.53
N ASP A 63 0.96 14.35 -1.62
CA ASP A 63 1.11 13.62 -2.90
C ASP A 63 2.44 13.92 -3.65
N ASP A 64 3.26 14.82 -3.10
CA ASP A 64 4.59 15.22 -3.59
C ASP A 64 5.68 14.14 -3.35
N LEU A 65 5.28 12.86 -3.38
CA LEU A 65 6.17 11.71 -3.16
C LEU A 65 6.83 11.22 -4.46
N GLY A 66 6.46 11.79 -5.61
CA GLY A 66 7.00 11.42 -6.93
C GLY A 66 6.64 10.00 -7.38
N ARG A 67 5.74 9.33 -6.66
CA ARG A 67 5.34 7.93 -6.84
C ARG A 67 3.84 7.75 -6.70
N PRO A 68 3.25 6.71 -7.33
CA PRO A 68 1.83 6.44 -7.21
C PRO A 68 1.46 6.21 -5.74
N THR A 69 0.68 7.17 -5.22
CA THR A 69 0.21 7.18 -3.84
C THR A 69 -1.28 6.92 -3.82
N PHE A 70 -1.67 5.87 -3.09
CA PHE A 70 -3.03 5.42 -2.89
C PHE A 70 -3.49 5.81 -1.49
N LYS A 71 -4.72 6.30 -1.41
CA LYS A 71 -5.33 6.64 -0.12
C LYS A 71 -5.87 5.36 0.50
N GLY A 72 -5.33 4.97 1.65
CA GLY A 72 -5.78 3.85 2.47
C GLY A 72 -7.02 4.17 3.32
N LEU A 73 -7.66 5.33 3.14
CA LEU A 73 -8.96 5.66 3.73
C LEU A 73 -10.05 4.57 3.53
N PRO A 74 -10.12 3.87 2.38
CA PRO A 74 -11.03 2.74 2.17
C PRO A 74 -10.80 1.58 3.14
N PHE A 75 -9.56 1.38 3.62
CA PHE A 75 -9.26 0.35 4.62
C PHE A 75 -9.79 0.72 6.02
N LEU A 76 -9.85 2.01 6.34
CA LEU A 76 -10.40 2.50 7.61
C LEU A 76 -11.94 2.52 7.59
N THR A 77 -12.51 2.92 6.47
CA THR A 77 -13.98 3.03 6.31
C THR A 77 -14.64 1.69 5.99
N GLY A 78 -13.85 0.68 5.57
CA GLY A 78 -14.35 -0.62 5.13
C GLY A 78 -15.05 -0.59 3.76
N ILE A 79 -15.14 0.59 3.13
CA ILE A 79 -15.83 0.81 1.86
C ILE A 79 -14.78 1.05 0.77
N GLY A 80 -14.69 0.15 -0.21
CA GLY A 80 -13.79 0.30 -1.36
C GLY A 80 -12.37 -0.27 -1.15
N ARG A 81 -12.17 -1.12 -0.13
CA ARG A 81 -10.94 -1.88 0.08
C ARG A 81 -10.59 -2.76 -1.13
N ASP A 82 -11.53 -3.59 -1.58
CA ASP A 82 -11.36 -4.42 -2.77
C ASP A 82 -11.03 -3.60 -4.01
N LYS A 83 -11.69 -2.46 -4.18
CA LYS A 83 -11.43 -1.58 -5.32
C LYS A 83 -9.99 -1.05 -5.32
N LEU A 84 -9.47 -0.71 -4.15
CA LEU A 84 -8.08 -0.28 -3.99
C LEU A 84 -7.09 -1.42 -4.26
N LEU A 85 -7.42 -2.65 -3.83
CA LEU A 85 -6.65 -3.85 -4.13
C LEU A 85 -6.60 -4.13 -5.63
N ASP A 86 -7.73 -4.06 -6.32
CA ASP A 86 -7.82 -4.21 -7.78
C ASP A 86 -7.03 -3.09 -8.51
N ASP A 87 -7.11 -1.84 -8.06
CA ASP A 87 -6.32 -0.73 -8.61
C ASP A 87 -4.80 -0.94 -8.42
N ILE A 88 -4.40 -1.39 -7.22
CA ILE A 88 -2.99 -1.72 -6.92
C ILE A 88 -2.51 -2.85 -7.82
N GLU A 89 -3.33 -3.87 -8.03
CA GLU A 89 -3.01 -4.95 -8.95
C GLU A 89 -2.93 -4.50 -10.39
N ALA A 90 -3.89 -3.73 -10.88
CA ALA A 90 -3.86 -3.18 -12.22
C ALA A 90 -2.58 -2.37 -12.45
N ALA A 91 -2.16 -1.57 -11.45
CA ALA A 91 -0.91 -0.83 -11.48
C ALA A 91 0.36 -1.71 -11.39
N LEU A 92 0.26 -2.91 -10.81
CA LEU A 92 1.37 -3.85 -10.70
C LEU A 92 1.50 -4.78 -11.91
N ARG A 93 0.41 -5.01 -12.64
CA ARG A 93 0.35 -5.76 -13.90
C ARG A 93 0.70 -4.93 -15.13
N ALA A 94 0.51 -3.61 -15.06
CA ALA A 94 0.91 -2.63 -16.08
C ALA A 94 2.44 -2.41 -16.09
#